data_AF-A0A852TTL4-F1
#
_entry.id   AF-A0A852TTL4-F1
#
_cell.length_a   1.000
_cell.length_b   1.000
_cell.length_c   1.000
_cell.angle_alpha   90.00
_cell.angle_beta   90.00
_cell.angle_gamma   90.00
#
_symmetry.space_group_name_H-M   'P 1'
#
loop_
_entity.id
_entity.type
_entity.pdbx_description
1 polymer ?
#
loop_
_entity_poly.entity_id
_entity_poly.type
_entity_poly.pdbx_seq_one_letter_code
_entity_poly.pdbx_strand_id
1 'polypeptide(L)'
;MEMRRCDHCDLLIGAGCACSRPAQREAKEFVGPSGTRFSGASMLISPTRHAHRPGCTHLSISDITPPVWGWISDPDPHLWARLSEEHPVHATEGNTARYATKRCQTCDA
;
A
#
# COMPACT_ATOMS: atom_id res chain seq x y z
N MET A 1 -10.29 29.15 21.09
CA MET A 1 -10.05 27.74 20.72
C MET A 1 -11.01 27.41 19.61
N GLU A 2 -10.51 27.15 18.40
CA GLU A 2 -11.36 26.83 17.25
C GLU A 2 -11.82 25.37 17.32
N MET A 3 -13.14 25.18 17.34
CA MET A 3 -13.76 23.84 17.39
C MET A 3 -13.74 23.24 15.98
N ARG A 4 -12.80 22.31 15.74
CA ARG A 4 -12.68 21.62 14.44
C ARG A 4 -13.71 20.49 14.34
N ARG A 5 -14.32 20.38 13.15
CA ARG A 5 -15.25 19.30 12.77
C ARG A 5 -14.54 18.25 11.92
N CYS A 6 -15.04 17.01 11.92
CA CYS A 6 -14.50 15.91 11.14
C CYS A 6 -15.00 15.99 9.69
N ASP A 7 -14.10 16.08 8.72
CA ASP A 7 -14.46 16.16 7.29
C ASP A 7 -15.18 14.92 6.75
N HIS A 8 -15.14 13.81 7.49
CA HIS A 8 -15.77 12.55 7.09
C HIS A 8 -17.18 12.35 7.65
N CYS A 9 -17.47 12.92 8.82
CA CYS A 9 -18.73 12.65 9.54
C CYS A 9 -19.36 13.89 10.21
N ASP A 10 -18.82 15.09 9.97
CA ASP A 10 -19.24 16.42 10.46
C ASP A 10 -19.41 16.56 11.99
N LEU A 11 -18.97 15.57 12.76
CA LEU A 11 -18.95 15.60 14.22
C LEU A 11 -17.78 16.44 14.74
N LEU A 12 -17.96 17.04 15.93
CA LEU A 12 -16.90 17.76 16.63
C LEU A 12 -15.77 16.80 17.04
N ILE A 13 -14.54 17.16 16.71
CA ILE A 13 -13.35 16.37 17.08
C ILE A 13 -13.22 16.37 18.61
N GLY A 14 -13.22 15.17 19.21
CA GLY A 14 -13.19 14.96 20.67
C GLY A 14 -14.54 14.63 21.31
N ALA A 15 -15.66 14.74 20.57
CA ALA A 15 -17.00 14.40 21.05
C ALA A 15 -17.39 12.92 20.86
N GLY A 16 -16.41 12.03 20.64
CA GLY A 16 -16.66 10.59 20.47
C GLY A 16 -16.91 10.13 19.04
N CYS A 17 -16.40 10.85 18.02
CA CYS A 17 -16.43 10.33 16.65
C CYS A 17 -15.62 9.01 16.57
N ALA A 18 -16.29 7.89 16.25
CA ALA A 18 -15.65 6.61 15.96
C ALA A 18 -15.05 6.55 14.55
N CYS A 19 -15.11 7.67 13.82
CA CYS A 19 -14.31 7.93 12.64
C CYS A 19 -12.86 7.84 13.12
N SER A 20 -12.28 6.64 13.03
CA SER A 20 -10.84 6.44 13.06
C SER A 20 -10.35 7.45 12.05
N ARG A 21 -9.76 8.57 12.50
CA ARG A 21 -8.74 9.22 11.68
C ARG A 21 -7.95 8.01 11.18
N PRO A 22 -7.85 7.73 9.87
CA PRO A 22 -6.76 6.86 9.47
C PRO A 22 -5.60 7.56 10.14
N ALA A 23 -5.01 6.90 11.15
CA ALA A 23 -3.81 7.41 11.74
C ALA A 23 -3.03 7.76 10.49
N GLN A 24 -2.65 9.03 10.35
CA GLN A 24 -1.53 9.31 9.49
C GLN A 24 -0.41 8.55 10.21
N ARG A 25 -0.37 7.22 10.02
CA ARG A 25 0.78 6.37 10.13
C ARG A 25 1.67 7.14 9.20
N GLU A 26 2.50 8.00 9.78
CA GLU A 26 3.42 8.87 9.08
C GLU A 26 3.91 8.03 7.93
N ALA A 27 3.53 8.40 6.70
CA ALA A 27 3.59 7.50 5.57
C ALA A 27 5.06 7.11 5.45
N LYS A 28 5.40 5.92 5.96
CA LYS A 28 6.80 5.55 6.08
C LYS A 28 7.26 5.39 4.64
N GLU A 29 8.08 6.33 4.20
CA GLU A 29 8.62 6.30 2.86
C GLU A 29 9.75 5.28 2.85
N PHE A 30 9.66 4.35 1.90
CA PHE A 30 10.70 3.38 1.66
C PHE A 30 11.40 3.76 0.37
N VAL A 31 12.70 4.00 0.45
CA VAL A 31 13.50 4.34 -0.72
C VAL A 31 14.07 3.05 -1.28
N GLY A 32 13.56 2.67 -2.43
CA GLY A 32 14.03 1.60 -3.28
C GLY A 32 15.34 1.92 -4.00
N PRO A 33 15.86 0.94 -4.74
CA PRO A 33 17.00 1.11 -5.61
C PRO A 33 16.72 2.19 -6.66
N SER A 34 17.76 2.90 -7.07
CA SER A 34 17.68 4.01 -8.03
C SER A 34 16.82 5.20 -7.58
N GLY A 35 16.50 5.30 -6.29
CA GLY A 35 15.75 6.42 -5.72
C GLY A 35 14.22 6.32 -5.90
N THR A 36 13.71 5.16 -6.32
CA THR A 36 12.26 4.89 -6.35
C THR A 36 11.70 5.04 -4.93
N ARG A 37 10.62 5.78 -4.76
CA ARG A 37 9.98 5.99 -3.46
C ARG A 37 8.70 5.18 -3.39
N PHE A 38 8.55 4.39 -2.34
CA PHE A 38 7.33 3.67 -2.03
C PHE A 38 6.70 4.28 -0.79
N SER A 39 5.43 4.66 -0.90
CA SER A 39 4.64 5.06 0.26
C SER A 39 4.22 3.82 1.03
N GLY A 40 3.82 3.95 2.30
CA GLY A 40 3.22 2.84 3.04
C GLY A 40 1.96 2.26 2.38
N ALA A 41 1.33 3.00 1.46
CA ALA A 41 0.19 2.56 0.69
C ALA A 41 0.57 1.79 -0.59
N SER A 42 1.80 1.90 -1.09
CA SER A 42 2.21 1.25 -2.34
C SER A 42 2.03 -0.27 -2.29
N MET A 43 1.80 -0.86 -3.46
CA MET A 43 1.69 -2.31 -3.63
C MET A 43 2.88 -2.82 -4.45
N LEU A 44 3.67 -3.69 -3.86
CA LEU A 44 4.84 -4.30 -4.47
C LEU A 44 4.46 -5.68 -5.01
N ILE A 45 4.73 -5.95 -6.28
CA ILE A 45 4.33 -7.18 -6.97
C ILE A 45 5.55 -8.04 -7.25
N SER A 46 5.59 -9.19 -6.57
CA SER A 46 6.71 -10.13 -6.66
C SER A 46 6.69 -10.94 -7.97
N PRO A 47 7.83 -11.56 -8.33
CA PRO A 47 7.88 -12.53 -9.43
C PRO A 47 6.96 -13.74 -9.21
N THR A 48 6.67 -14.07 -7.95
CA THR A 48 5.83 -15.20 -7.54
C THR A 48 4.34 -14.83 -7.47
N ARG A 49 3.93 -13.70 -8.04
CA ARG A 49 2.54 -13.22 -8.10
C ARG A 49 1.91 -12.92 -6.74
N HIS A 50 2.74 -12.55 -5.77
CA HIS A 50 2.27 -12.08 -4.47
C HIS A 50 2.39 -10.56 -4.38
N ALA A 51 1.36 -9.93 -3.81
CA ALA A 51 1.42 -8.52 -3.44
C ALA A 51 1.95 -8.37 -2.02
N HIS A 52 2.80 -7.38 -1.84
CA HIS A 52 3.39 -7.02 -0.57
C HIS A 52 3.22 -5.53 -0.30
N ARG A 53 3.23 -5.17 0.98
CA ARG A 53 3.37 -3.78 1.43
C ARG A 53 4.85 -3.45 1.64
N PRO A 54 5.27 -2.19 1.40
CA PRO A 54 6.60 -1.73 1.78
C PRO A 54 6.88 -1.94 3.27
N GLY A 55 8.06 -2.47 3.58
CA GLY A 55 8.43 -2.87 4.94
C GLY A 55 8.08 -4.32 5.31
N CYS A 56 7.59 -5.13 4.37
CA CYS A 56 7.45 -6.57 4.56
C CYS A 56 8.82 -7.21 4.89
N THR A 57 8.88 -8.00 5.96
CA THR A 57 10.11 -8.67 6.42
C THR A 57 10.62 -9.75 5.47
N HIS A 58 9.78 -10.22 4.55
CA HIS A 58 10.16 -11.19 3.52
C HIS A 58 10.91 -10.56 2.35
N LEU A 59 10.95 -9.23 2.28
CA LEU A 59 11.51 -8.50 1.16
C LEU A 59 12.64 -7.59 1.63
N SER A 60 13.68 -7.49 0.81
CA SER A 60 14.59 -6.35 0.89
C SER A 60 14.10 -5.28 -0.08
N ILE A 61 13.87 -4.06 0.41
CA ILE A 61 13.47 -2.92 -0.44
C ILE A 61 14.49 -2.68 -1.55
N SER A 62 15.78 -2.93 -1.29
CA SER A 62 16.87 -2.81 -2.26
C SER A 62 16.76 -3.80 -3.44
N ASP A 63 16.07 -4.92 -3.28
CA ASP A 63 15.92 -5.94 -4.31
C ASP A 63 14.72 -5.67 -5.25
N ILE A 64 13.90 -4.67 -4.91
CA ILE A 64 12.71 -4.27 -5.68
C ILE A 64 13.17 -3.45 -6.89
N THR A 65 13.66 -4.16 -7.90
CA THR A 65 14.14 -3.59 -9.16
C THR A 65 13.37 -4.15 -10.36
N PRO A 66 13.13 -3.35 -11.39
CA PRO A 66 12.77 -3.89 -12.70
C PRO A 66 13.98 -4.63 -13.33
N PRO A 67 13.75 -5.60 -14.22
CA PRO A 67 12.45 -6.10 -14.68
C PRO A 67 11.88 -7.21 -13.78
N VAL A 68 12.51 -7.50 -12.63
CA VAL A 68 12.09 -8.61 -11.79
C VAL A 68 10.78 -8.29 -11.07
N TRP A 69 10.70 -7.07 -10.52
CA TRP A 69 9.56 -6.55 -9.75
C TRP A 69 8.73 -5.54 -10.52
N GLY A 70 7.45 -5.47 -10.18
CA GLY A 70 6.57 -4.36 -10.54
C GLY A 70 5.92 -3.77 -9.29
N TRP A 71 5.35 -2.58 -9.38
CA TRP A 71 4.66 -1.96 -8.26
C TRP A 71 3.54 -1.01 -8.72
N ILE A 72 2.75 -0.56 -7.75
CA ILE A 72 1.77 0.51 -7.87
C ILE A 72 2.07 1.50 -6.74
N SER A 73 2.48 2.72 -7.08
CA SER A 73 2.87 3.71 -6.06
C SER A 73 1.67 4.25 -5.28
N ASP A 74 0.54 4.47 -5.96
CA ASP A 74 -0.70 5.02 -5.40
C ASP A 74 -1.91 4.14 -5.79
N PRO A 75 -2.06 2.96 -5.16
CA PRO A 75 -3.17 2.08 -5.43
C PRO A 75 -4.47 2.62 -4.82
N ASP A 76 -5.61 2.27 -5.42
CA ASP A 76 -6.91 2.48 -4.78
C ASP A 76 -6.91 1.87 -3.35
N PRO A 77 -7.42 2.56 -2.32
CA PRO A 77 -7.37 2.08 -0.95
C PRO A 77 -7.99 0.69 -0.73
N HIS A 78 -8.96 0.30 -1.57
CA HIS A 78 -9.63 -0.99 -1.53
C HIS A 78 -8.95 -2.03 -2.44
N LEU A 79 -7.98 -1.66 -3.26
CA LEU A 79 -7.29 -2.57 -4.19
C LEU A 79 -6.63 -3.74 -3.45
N TRP A 80 -6.01 -3.46 -2.30
CA TRP A 80 -5.43 -4.50 -1.45
C TRP A 80 -6.48 -5.52 -1.00
N ALA A 81 -7.63 -5.04 -0.50
CA ALA A 81 -8.70 -5.90 0.00
C ALA A 81 -9.38 -6.71 -1.11
N ARG A 82 -9.43 -6.17 -2.33
CA ARG A 82 -10.04 -6.81 -3.51
C ARG A 82 -9.13 -7.84 -4.18
N LEU A 83 -7.82 -7.76 -3.97
CA LEU A 83 -6.84 -8.65 -4.57
C LEU A 83 -7.16 -10.13 -4.24
N SER A 84 -7.40 -10.89 -5.30
CA SER A 84 -7.74 -12.31 -5.26
C SER A 84 -7.36 -12.99 -6.57
N GLU A 85 -7.51 -14.31 -6.65
CA GLU A 85 -7.28 -15.06 -7.90
C GLU A 85 -8.26 -14.64 -9.01
N GLU A 86 -9.49 -14.26 -8.65
CA GLU A 86 -10.52 -13.76 -9.58
C GLU A 86 -10.32 -12.29 -9.96
N HIS A 87 -9.65 -11.52 -9.10
CA HIS A 87 -9.36 -10.10 -9.30
C HIS A 87 -7.85 -9.84 -9.16
N PRO A 88 -7.06 -10.20 -10.19
CA PRO A 88 -5.64 -9.93 -10.19
C PRO A 88 -5.35 -8.43 -10.23
N VAL A 89 -4.24 -8.04 -9.63
CA VAL A 89 -3.75 -6.66 -9.63
C VAL A 89 -2.49 -6.59 -10.48
N HIS A 90 -2.46 -5.68 -11.45
CA HIS A 90 -1.35 -5.51 -12.38
C HIS A 90 -0.46 -4.34 -11.95
N ALA A 91 0.86 -4.49 -12.12
CA ALA A 91 1.81 -3.44 -11.85
C ALA A 91 1.65 -2.31 -12.87
N THR A 92 1.66 -1.06 -12.39
CA THR A 92 1.65 0.13 -13.24
C THR A 92 3.05 0.67 -13.49
N GLU A 93 4.01 0.27 -12.67
CA GLU A 93 5.40 0.73 -12.69
C GLU A 93 6.40 -0.42 -12.49
N GLY A 94 7.67 -0.17 -12.79
CA GLY A 94 8.71 -1.20 -12.80
C GLY A 94 8.51 -2.15 -13.97
N ASN A 95 8.25 -3.43 -13.70
CA ASN A 95 7.77 -4.37 -14.71
C ASN A 95 6.24 -4.43 -14.74
N THR A 96 5.64 -3.73 -15.71
CA THR A 96 4.19 -3.68 -15.91
C THR A 96 3.56 -5.00 -16.40
N ALA A 97 4.36 -5.99 -16.81
CA ALA A 97 3.89 -7.34 -17.09
C ALA A 97 3.66 -8.18 -15.82
N ARG A 98 4.04 -7.66 -14.64
CA ARG A 98 3.80 -8.34 -13.37
C ARG A 98 2.37 -8.15 -12.90
N TYR A 99 1.83 -9.20 -12.29
CA TYR A 99 0.55 -9.18 -11.62
C TYR A 99 0.59 -10.03 -10.36
N ALA A 100 -0.20 -9.65 -9.37
CA ALA A 100 -0.43 -10.42 -8.16
C ALA A 100 -1.85 -11.00 -8.19
N THR A 101 -2.01 -12.20 -7.66
CA THR A 101 -3.31 -12.82 -7.37
C THR A 101 -3.50 -13.11 -5.88
N LYS A 102 -2.42 -13.02 -5.10
CA LYS A 102 -2.41 -13.36 -3.67
C LYS A 102 -1.76 -12.25 -2.88
N ARG A 103 -2.24 -12.03 -1.67
CA ARG A 103 -1.61 -11.16 -0.67
C ARG A 103 -0.55 -11.96 0.08
N CYS A 104 0.56 -11.31 0.42
CA CYS A 104 1.50 -11.89 1.37
C CYS A 104 0.80 -12.03 2.73
N GLN A 105 0.83 -13.23 3.31
CA GLN A 105 0.14 -13.53 4.57
C GLN A 105 0.61 -12.63 5.73
N THR A 106 1.90 -12.29 5.78
CA THR A 106 2.44 -11.37 6.81
C THR A 106 2.06 -9.92 6.56
N CYS A 107 1.80 -9.52 5.32
CA CYS A 107 1.29 -8.17 5.03
C CYS A 107 -0.23 -8.05 5.24
N ASP A 108 -0.93 -9.18 5.35
CA ASP A 108 -2.38 -9.24 5.52
C ASP A 108 -2.81 -9.47 6.98
N ALA A 109 -1.84 -9.68 7.88
CA ALA A 109 -2.04 -9.87 9.32
C ALA A 109 -2.10 -8.51 10.04
#